data_AF-A0A151MDG6-F1
#
_entry.id   AF-A0A151MDG6-F1
#
_cell.length_a   1.000
_cell.length_b   1.000
_cell.length_c   1.000
_cell.angle_alpha   90.00
_cell.angle_beta   90.00
_cell.angle_gamma   90.00
#
_symmetry.space_group_name_H-M   'P 1'
#
loop_
_entity.id
_entity.type
_entity.pdbx_description
1 polymer ?
#
loop_
_entity_poly.entity_id
_entity_poly.type
_entity_poly.pdbx_seq_one_letter_code
_entity_poly.pdbx_strand_id
1 'polypeptide(L)'
;MDCDPSLTVTQCWKDYTIAECIKNIRESLDEIKPLTMNARWKNLWRKAANDFCGFLKMQHKVEEITELGRRVGGEGFDDLQATEIEELIKFHTTKLNEEELEELIQSSTSDEHSEEEEVARKLQLTKKSLDKGF
;
A
#
# COMPACT_ATOMS: atom_id res chain seq x y z
N MET A 1 12.13 15.56 -20.17
CA MET A 1 11.82 16.92 -20.65
C MET A 1 13.03 17.39 -21.43
N ASP A 2 13.01 17.27 -22.75
CA ASP A 2 14.01 17.91 -23.59
C ASP A 2 13.69 19.41 -23.60
N CYS A 3 14.27 20.13 -22.65
CA CYS A 3 14.05 21.57 -22.50
C CYS A 3 14.87 22.29 -23.57
N ASP A 4 14.18 23.01 -24.47
CA ASP A 4 14.86 23.97 -25.36
C ASP A 4 15.61 24.98 -24.47
N PRO A 5 16.94 25.09 -24.57
CA PRO A 5 17.73 26.00 -23.74
C PRO A 5 17.37 27.49 -23.94
N SER A 6 16.55 27.83 -24.94
CA SER A 6 16.02 29.17 -25.16
C SER A 6 14.73 29.50 -24.40
N LEU A 7 14.08 28.51 -23.79
CA LEU A 7 12.84 28.70 -23.02
C LEU A 7 13.13 29.37 -21.67
N THR A 8 12.41 30.46 -21.39
CA THR A 8 12.41 31.06 -20.05
C THR A 8 11.57 30.22 -19.09
N VAL A 9 11.93 30.24 -17.80
CA VAL A 9 11.18 29.55 -16.73
C VAL A 9 9.68 29.91 -16.78
N THR A 10 9.33 31.17 -17.03
CA THR A 10 7.95 31.63 -17.16
C THR A 10 7.20 30.97 -18.32
N GLN A 11 7.88 30.72 -19.44
CA GLN A 11 7.27 30.07 -20.58
C GLN A 11 7.06 28.58 -20.31
N CYS A 12 8.04 27.91 -19.68
CA CYS A 12 7.87 26.54 -19.22
C CYS A 12 6.67 26.37 -18.26
N TRP A 13 6.46 27.31 -17.33
CA TRP A 13 5.31 27.28 -16.42
C TRP A 13 3.97 27.44 -17.14
N LYS A 14 3.91 28.24 -18.21
CA LYS A 14 2.68 28.42 -19.00
C LYS A 14 2.34 27.18 -19.81
N ASP A 15 3.37 26.50 -20.31
CA ASP A 15 3.22 25.31 -21.13
C ASP A 15 3.10 24.02 -20.30
N TYR A 16 3.31 24.12 -18.98
CA TYR A 16 3.20 22.99 -18.05
C TYR A 16 1.74 22.59 -17.82
N THR A 17 1.39 21.38 -18.26
CA THR A 17 0.05 20.85 -18.15
C THR A 17 -0.17 20.04 -16.87
N ILE A 18 -1.44 19.85 -16.50
CA ILE A 18 -1.84 18.95 -15.41
C ILE A 18 -1.39 17.50 -15.70
N ALA A 19 -1.35 17.10 -16.98
CA ALA A 19 -0.88 15.77 -17.36
C ALA A 19 0.61 15.57 -17.02
N GLU A 20 1.45 16.58 -17.28
CA GLU A 20 2.85 16.56 -16.87
C GLU A 20 3.01 16.63 -15.35
N CYS A 21 2.12 17.33 -14.65
CA CYS A 21 2.07 17.30 -13.19
C CYS A 21 1.84 15.88 -12.64
N ILE A 22 0.80 15.21 -13.11
CA ILE A 22 0.47 13.84 -12.68
C ILE A 22 1.62 12.89 -13.01
N LYS A 23 2.21 13.02 -14.20
CA LYS A 23 3.37 12.22 -14.61
C LYS A 23 4.56 12.44 -13.68
N ASN A 24 4.92 13.69 -13.39
CA ASN A 24 6.04 14.01 -12.50
C ASN A 24 5.81 13.50 -11.08
N ILE A 25 4.57 13.58 -10.57
CA ILE A 25 4.21 13.01 -9.26
C ILE A 25 4.43 11.51 -9.27
N ARG A 26 3.95 10.82 -10.31
CA ARG A 26 4.13 9.37 -10.45
C ARG A 26 5.61 8.99 -10.51
N GLU A 27 6.39 9.65 -11.36
CA GLU A 27 7.83 9.41 -11.49
C GLU A 27 8.55 9.65 -10.15
N SER A 28 8.20 10.73 -9.44
CA SER A 28 8.74 11.02 -8.12
C SER A 28 8.37 9.95 -7.09
N LEU A 29 7.14 9.42 -7.14
CA LEU A 29 6.71 8.33 -6.26
C LEU A 29 7.45 7.02 -6.57
N ASP A 30 7.68 6.72 -7.84
CA ASP A 30 8.43 5.54 -8.29
C ASP A 30 9.92 5.63 -7.88
N GLU A 31 10.50 6.84 -7.82
CA GLU A 31 11.87 7.07 -7.34
C GLU A 31 12.03 6.94 -5.81
N ILE A 32 10.96 7.15 -5.04
CA ILE A 32 11.04 7.05 -3.58
C ILE A 32 11.15 5.57 -3.19
N LYS A 33 12.27 5.23 -2.55
CA LYS A 33 12.47 3.89 -2.00
C LYS A 33 11.37 3.57 -0.98
N PRO A 34 10.75 2.38 -1.04
CA PRO A 34 9.74 1.95 -0.08
C PRO A 34 10.20 2.07 1.38
N LEU A 35 11.49 1.79 1.66
CA LEU A 35 12.08 1.97 2.99
C LEU A 35 11.99 3.42 3.48
N THR A 36 12.29 4.39 2.61
CA THR A 36 12.22 5.82 2.93
C THR A 36 10.78 6.24 3.19
N MET A 37 9.86 5.75 2.35
CA MET A 37 8.43 5.99 2.48
C MET A 37 7.92 5.45 3.83
N ASN A 38 8.14 4.17 4.11
CA ASN A 38 7.68 3.52 5.34
C ASN A 38 8.29 4.14 6.60
N ALA A 39 9.59 4.49 6.60
CA ALA A 39 10.22 5.14 7.76
C ALA A 39 9.60 6.51 8.09
N ARG A 40 9.18 7.28 7.07
CA ARG A 40 8.54 8.59 7.27
C ARG A 40 7.07 8.44 7.64
N TRP A 41 6.33 7.56 6.97
CA TRP A 41 4.93 7.29 7.29
C TRP A 41 4.76 6.62 8.65
N LYS A 42 5.74 5.86 9.16
CA LYS A 42 5.67 5.28 10.51
C LYS A 42 5.47 6.32 11.61
N ASN A 43 5.97 7.54 11.42
CA ASN A 43 5.80 8.61 12.40
C ASN A 43 4.44 9.32 12.28
N LEU A 44 3.85 9.35 11.08
CA LEU A 44 2.60 10.04 10.78
C LEU A 44 1.37 9.11 10.88
N TRP A 45 1.52 7.88 10.39
CA TRP A 45 0.47 6.87 10.25
C TRP A 45 1.04 5.45 10.45
N ARG A 46 1.21 5.06 11.71
CA ARG A 46 1.76 3.73 12.08
C ARG A 46 0.99 2.55 11.50
N LYS A 47 -0.34 2.63 11.43
CA LYS A 47 -1.18 1.55 10.89
C LYS A 47 -0.94 1.28 9.39
N ALA A 48 -0.50 2.29 8.63
CA ALA A 48 -0.26 2.18 7.19
C ALA A 48 1.22 1.93 6.86
N ALA A 49 2.13 2.21 7.81
CA ALA A 49 3.54 1.95 7.63
C ALA A 49 3.82 0.45 7.82
N ASN A 50 4.13 -0.23 6.72
CA ASN A 50 4.54 -1.62 6.76
C ASN A 50 6.05 -1.67 7.05
N ASP A 51 6.45 -2.24 8.18
CA ASP A 51 7.87 -2.47 8.53
C ASP A 51 8.52 -3.56 7.64
N PHE A 52 7.72 -4.17 6.76
CA PHE A 52 8.16 -5.19 5.85
C PHE A 52 9.14 -4.66 4.80
N CYS A 53 10.43 -4.88 5.05
CA CYS A 53 11.52 -4.43 4.18
C CYS A 53 11.87 -5.45 3.07
N GLY A 54 10.92 -6.33 2.72
CA GLY A 54 11.15 -7.43 1.80
C GLY A 54 11.89 -8.61 2.43
N PHE A 55 11.82 -9.75 1.75
CA PHE A 55 12.47 -10.98 2.18
C PHE A 55 13.89 -11.10 1.60
N LEU A 56 14.83 -10.28 2.08
CA LEU A 56 16.22 -10.28 1.58
C LEU A 56 16.99 -11.61 1.77
N LYS A 57 16.37 -12.64 2.37
CA LYS A 57 16.90 -14.01 2.53
C LYS A 57 15.80 -15.07 2.47
N MET A 58 14.87 -14.93 1.54
CA MET A 58 13.67 -15.78 1.52
C MET A 58 13.99 -17.26 1.32
N GLN A 59 14.94 -17.60 0.44
CA GLN A 59 15.37 -18.99 0.25
C GLN A 59 15.82 -19.67 1.56
N HIS A 60 16.66 -19.02 2.36
CA HIS A 60 17.09 -19.58 3.65
C HIS A 60 15.92 -19.72 4.64
N LYS A 61 14.91 -18.86 4.54
CA LYS A 61 13.70 -18.94 5.37
C LYS A 61 12.77 -20.06 4.94
N VAL A 62 12.63 -20.28 3.64
CA VAL A 62 11.87 -21.42 3.08
C VAL A 62 12.46 -22.72 3.60
N GLU A 63 13.77 -22.92 3.45
CA GLU A 63 14.45 -24.13 3.92
C GLU A 63 14.30 -24.34 5.44
N GLU A 64 14.47 -23.27 6.23
CA GLU A 64 14.30 -23.29 7.68
C GLU A 64 12.86 -23.68 8.08
N ILE A 65 11.85 -23.11 7.42
CA ILE A 65 10.42 -23.43 7.66
C ILE A 65 10.12 -24.88 7.31
N THR A 66 10.61 -25.37 6.15
CA THR A 66 10.38 -26.74 5.72
C THR A 66 11.05 -27.74 6.68
N GLU A 67 12.27 -27.46 7.14
CA GLU A 67 12.95 -28.30 8.14
C GLU A 67 12.21 -28.31 9.48
N LEU A 68 11.76 -27.14 9.94
CA LEU A 68 10.93 -27.01 11.14
C LEU A 68 9.63 -27.81 11.04
N GLY A 69 8.92 -27.71 9.91
CA GLY A 69 7.68 -28.45 9.65
C GLY A 69 7.90 -29.96 9.74
N ARG A 70 8.89 -30.48 9.02
CA ARG A 70 9.25 -31.90 9.08
C ARG A 70 9.69 -32.36 10.47
N ARG A 71 10.32 -31.49 11.25
CA ARG A 71 10.75 -31.80 12.62
C ARG A 71 9.59 -31.83 13.61
N VAL A 72 8.57 -30.99 13.41
CA VAL A 72 7.31 -31.08 14.17
C VAL A 72 6.61 -32.39 13.82
N GLY A 73 6.62 -32.74 12.53
CA GLY A 73 6.09 -33.98 11.98
C GLY A 73 4.57 -34.07 12.01
N GLY A 74 4.05 -35.19 11.52
CA GLY A 74 2.61 -35.44 11.40
C GLY A 74 2.12 -35.41 9.95
N GLU A 75 0.86 -35.79 9.76
CA GLU A 75 0.25 -35.89 8.43
C GLU A 75 0.29 -34.53 7.73
N GLY A 76 0.90 -34.49 6.54
CA GLY A 76 1.11 -33.27 5.73
C GLY A 76 2.33 -32.42 6.10
N PHE A 77 3.03 -32.73 7.19
CA PHE A 77 4.28 -32.05 7.57
C PHE A 77 5.52 -32.90 7.32
N ASP A 78 5.40 -34.23 7.38
CA ASP A 78 6.50 -35.16 7.13
C ASP A 78 6.99 -35.10 5.67
N ASP A 79 6.06 -34.87 4.73
CA ASP A 79 6.28 -34.76 3.30
C ASP A 79 6.38 -33.31 2.80
N LEU A 80 6.38 -32.33 3.69
CA LEU A 80 6.44 -30.91 3.36
C LEU A 80 7.67 -30.58 2.51
N GLN A 81 7.42 -29.97 1.36
CA GLN A 81 8.42 -29.54 0.38
C GLN A 81 8.64 -28.02 0.42
N ALA A 82 9.86 -27.61 0.10
CA ALA A 82 10.21 -26.19 -0.01
C ALA A 82 9.35 -25.47 -1.07
N THR A 83 9.01 -26.18 -2.16
CA THR A 83 8.18 -25.64 -3.25
C THR A 83 6.79 -25.25 -2.80
N GLU A 84 6.18 -25.98 -1.86
CA GLU A 84 4.85 -25.66 -1.33
C GLU A 84 4.86 -24.36 -0.52
N ILE A 85 5.94 -24.14 0.25
CA ILE A 85 6.15 -22.89 0.99
C ILE A 85 6.41 -21.74 0.00
N GLU A 86 7.21 -21.96 -1.05
CA GLU A 86 7.45 -20.97 -2.11
C GLU A 86 6.17 -20.59 -2.87
N GLU A 87 5.32 -21.57 -3.19
CA GLU A 87 4.02 -21.35 -3.83
C GLU A 87 3.09 -20.55 -2.93
N LEU A 88 3.02 -20.89 -1.63
CA LEU A 88 2.24 -20.14 -0.64
C LEU A 88 2.72 -18.69 -0.52
N ILE A 89 4.03 -18.46 -0.43
CA ILE A 89 4.62 -17.12 -0.41
C ILE A 89 4.24 -16.37 -1.68
N LYS A 90 4.36 -17.01 -2.85
CA LYS A 90 4.06 -16.40 -4.14
C LYS A 90 2.59 -16.00 -4.24
N PHE A 91 1.66 -16.86 -3.82
CA PHE A 91 0.22 -16.58 -3.77
C PHE A 91 -0.10 -15.37 -2.87
N HIS A 92 0.56 -15.24 -1.72
CA HIS A 92 0.36 -14.08 -0.85
C HIS A 92 1.11 -12.80 -1.29
N THR A 93 2.13 -12.94 -2.15
CA THR A 93 2.91 -11.81 -2.66
C THR A 93 2.35 -11.28 -3.99
N THR A 94 1.55 -12.07 -4.70
CA THR A 94 0.81 -11.57 -5.85
C THR A 94 -0.10 -10.44 -5.41
N LYS A 95 0.02 -9.30 -6.09
CA LYS A 95 -0.80 -8.11 -5.86
C LYS A 95 -2.26 -8.55 -5.96
N LEU A 96 -3.07 -8.24 -4.94
CA LEU A 96 -4.52 -8.38 -5.07
C LEU A 96 -4.96 -7.67 -6.34
N ASN A 97 -5.75 -8.34 -7.14
CA ASN A 97 -6.43 -7.70 -8.25
C ASN A 97 -7.57 -6.80 -7.72
N GLU A 98 -8.14 -5.97 -8.60
CA GLU A 98 -9.21 -5.03 -8.23
C GLU A 98 -10.42 -5.75 -7.59
N GLU A 99 -10.78 -6.94 -8.08
CA GLU A 99 -11.92 -7.72 -7.58
C GLU A 99 -11.65 -8.28 -6.18
N GLU A 100 -10.45 -8.82 -5.93
CA GLU A 100 -10.04 -9.33 -4.61
C GLU A 100 -9.92 -8.19 -3.59
N LEU A 101 -9.52 -6.99 -4.03
CA LEU A 101 -9.46 -5.81 -3.18
C LEU A 101 -10.87 -5.35 -2.77
N GLU A 102 -11.80 -5.34 -3.70
CA GLU A 102 -13.21 -5.02 -3.46
C GLU A 102 -13.86 -6.00 -2.46
N GLU A 103 -13.57 -7.29 -2.60
CA GLU A 103 -14.05 -8.35 -1.69
C GLU A 103 -13.49 -8.19 -0.26
N LEU A 104 -12.21 -7.80 -0.13
CA LEU A 104 -11.59 -7.54 1.17
C LEU A 104 -12.19 -6.30 1.85
N ILE A 105 -12.51 -5.26 1.09
CA ILE A 105 -13.19 -4.06 1.60
C ILE A 105 -14.60 -4.43 2.08
N GLN A 106 -15.35 -5.20 1.29
CA GLN A 106 -16.70 -5.63 1.66
C GLN A 106 -16.71 -6.48 2.94
N SER A 107 -15.80 -7.44 3.06
CA SER A 107 -15.68 -8.27 4.28
C SER A 107 -15.28 -7.45 5.51
N SER A 108 -14.38 -6.48 5.37
CA SER A 108 -14.00 -5.59 6.48
C SER A 108 -15.12 -4.66 6.94
N THR A 109 -16.03 -4.25 6.03
CA THR A 109 -17.17 -3.39 6.37
C THR A 109 -18.38 -4.15 6.93
N SER A 110 -18.43 -5.47 6.75
CA SER A 110 -19.56 -6.29 7.23
C SER A 110 -19.47 -6.62 8.72
N ASP A 111 -18.29 -6.49 9.35
CA ASP A 111 -18.07 -6.85 10.77
C ASP A 111 -18.10 -5.65 11.74
N GLU A 112 -18.28 -4.41 11.25
CA GLU A 112 -18.30 -3.21 12.09
C GLU A 112 -19.65 -2.48 12.02
N HIS A 113 -20.70 -3.08 12.59
CA HIS A 113 -21.74 -2.28 13.26
C HIS A 113 -21.20 -1.79 14.61
N SER A 114 -20.18 -0.94 14.57
CA SER A 114 -19.70 -0.21 15.75
C SER A 114 -20.21 1.23 15.70
N GLU A 115 -20.64 1.72 16.85
CA GLU A 115 -21.44 2.93 17.12
C GLU A 115 -20.78 4.27 16.69
N GLU A 116 -19.62 4.24 16.03
CA GLU A 116 -18.85 5.43 15.62
C GLU A 116 -19.43 6.14 14.38
N GLU A 117 -20.23 5.46 13.54
CA GLU A 117 -20.89 6.09 12.38
C GLU A 117 -21.95 7.15 12.75
N GLU A 118 -22.56 7.07 13.94
CA GLU A 118 -23.63 7.99 14.37
C GLU A 118 -23.07 9.41 14.63
N VAL A 119 -21.85 9.50 15.16
CA VAL A 119 -21.21 10.79 15.51
C VAL A 119 -20.79 11.56 14.25
N ALA A 120 -20.30 10.87 13.23
CA ALA A 120 -19.88 11.49 11.96
C ALA A 120 -21.06 12.08 11.17
N ARG A 121 -22.23 11.42 11.20
CA ARG A 121 -23.46 11.94 10.56
C ARG A 121 -23.97 13.22 11.23
N LYS A 122 -23.67 13.43 12.51
CA LYS A 122 -24.09 14.61 13.27
C LYS A 122 -23.25 15.87 12.98
N LEU A 123 -22.07 15.70 12.37
CA LEU A 123 -21.12 16.79 12.08
C LEU A 123 -21.21 17.32 10.65
N GLN A 124 -22.26 16.98 9.88
CA GLN A 124 -22.44 17.50 8.53
C GLN A 124 -22.43 19.04 8.54
N LEU A 125 -21.34 19.60 8.02
CA LEU A 125 -21.16 21.01 7.72
C LEU A 125 -22.14 21.39 6.60
N THR A 126 -23.38 21.69 6.97
CA THR A 126 -24.39 22.10 6.00
C THR A 126 -24.13 23.53 5.55
N LYS A 127 -24.38 23.83 4.26
CA LYS A 127 -24.20 25.16 3.64
C LYS A 127 -24.80 26.32 4.45
N LYS A 128 -25.79 26.07 5.31
CA LYS A 128 -26.40 27.06 6.22
C LYS A 128 -25.44 27.61 7.28
N SER A 129 -24.37 26.90 7.63
CA SER A 129 -23.41 27.37 8.64
C SER A 129 -22.37 28.37 8.09
N LEU A 130 -22.20 28.48 6.77
CA LEU A 130 -21.23 29.40 6.17
C LEU A 130 -21.78 30.83 6.04
N ASP A 131 -23.10 30.99 5.95
CA ASP A 131 -23.77 32.29 5.71
C ASP A 131 -23.89 33.19 6.96
N LYS A 132 -23.37 32.76 8.11
CA LYS A 132 -23.39 33.55 9.36
C LYS A 132 -22.02 34.13 9.74
N GLY A 133 -21.05 34.07 8.82
CA GLY A 133 -19.68 34.48 9.08
C GLY A 133 -19.10 35.39 8.00
N PHE A 134 -19.82 36.44 7.62
CA PHE A 134 -19.27 37.68 7.05
C PHE A 134 -20.10 38.87 7.51
#